data_AF-A0A7J3T236-F1
#
_entry.id   AF-A0A7J3T236-F1
#
_cell.length_a   1.000
_cell.length_b   1.000
_cell.length_c   1.000
_cell.angle_alpha   90.00
_cell.angle_beta   90.00
_cell.angle_gamma   90.00
#
_symmetry.space_group_name_H-M   'P 1'
#
loop_
_entity.id
_entity.type
_entity.pdbx_description
1 polymer ?
#
loop_
_entity_poly.entity_id
_entity_poly.type
_entity_poly.pdbx_seq_one_letter_code
_entity_poly.pdbx_strand_id
1 'polypeptide(L)' 'MRSSKGIRRSEFYPIGNIYYSQFLPVREYLAHKKMTRTPCNVDCSTCNRYKAEKCVGCPATSYYTGIL' A
#
# COMPACT_ATOMS: atom_id res chain seq x y z
N MET A 1 35.00 -19.76 7.88
CA MET A 1 33.83 -19.42 8.72
C MET A 1 32.77 -20.50 8.56
N ARG A 2 32.57 -21.35 9.57
CA ARG A 2 31.63 -22.48 9.52
C ARG A 2 30.28 -22.05 10.11
N SER A 3 29.19 -22.34 9.38
CA SER A 3 27.81 -22.06 9.80
C SER A 3 27.48 -22.84 11.08
N SER A 4 27.03 -22.16 12.13
CA SER A 4 26.63 -22.79 13.40
C SER A 4 25.16 -23.25 13.37
N LYS A 5 24.83 -24.26 14.18
CA LYS A 5 23.48 -24.84 14.30
C LYS A 5 22.51 -23.76 14.79
N GLY A 6 21.48 -23.45 14.00
CA GLY A 6 20.48 -22.41 14.29
C GLY A 6 20.61 -21.12 13.46
N ILE A 7 21.71 -20.94 12.72
CA ILE A 7 21.85 -19.80 11.80
C ILE A 7 21.18 -20.16 10.47
N ARG A 8 20.03 -19.54 10.21
CA ARG A 8 19.32 -19.68 8.94
C ARG A 8 20.15 -19.00 7.84
N ARG A 9 20.60 -19.79 6.86
CA ARG A 9 21.20 -19.27 5.63
C ARG A 9 20.08 -18.78 4.72
N SER A 10 20.03 -17.48 4.48
CA SER A 10 19.18 -16.86 3.46
C SER A 10 20.08 -16.45 2.30
N GLU A 11 19.84 -17.01 1.12
CA GLU A 11 20.53 -16.57 -0.08
C GLU A 11 19.88 -15.25 -0.53
N PHE A 12 20.70 -14.21 -0.63
CA PHE A 12 20.27 -12.90 -1.07
C PHE A 12 20.59 -12.78 -2.56
N TYR A 13 19.56 -12.83 -3.39
CA TYR A 13 19.66 -12.54 -4.82
C TYR A 13 19.32 -11.07 -5.03
N PRO A 14 20.31 -10.19 -5.30
CA PRO A 14 20.02 -8.80 -5.60
C PRO A 14 19.24 -8.75 -6.92
N ILE A 15 17.96 -8.36 -6.85
CA ILE A 15 17.15 -8.10 -8.04
C ILE A 15 17.69 -6.82 -8.67
N GLY A 16 18.31 -6.95 -9.85
CA GLY A 16 19.07 -5.86 -10.51
C GLY A 16 18.24 -4.63 -10.86
N ASN A 17 16.93 -4.75 -11.03
CA ASN A 17 15.98 -3.65 -11.12
C ASN A 17 14.58 -4.13 -10.72
N ILE A 18 13.93 -3.43 -9.79
CA ILE A 18 12.51 -3.65 -9.49
C ILE A 18 11.72 -2.74 -10.44
N TYR A 19 11.09 -3.33 -11.45
CA TYR A 19 10.09 -2.62 -12.25
C TYR A 19 8.84 -2.43 -11.39
N TYR A 20 8.78 -1.29 -10.69
CA TYR A 20 7.54 -0.87 -10.06
C TYR A 20 6.53 -0.50 -11.14
N SER A 21 5.39 -1.17 -11.15
CA SER A 21 4.23 -0.68 -11.90
C SER A 21 3.96 0.77 -11.47
N GLN A 22 3.86 1.68 -12.44
CA GLN A 22 3.43 3.06 -12.16
C GLN A 22 1.99 3.11 -11.63
N PHE A 23 1.24 2.02 -11.81
CA PHE A 23 -0.13 1.87 -11.37
C PHE A 23 -0.18 1.08 -10.07
N LEU A 24 -0.89 1.61 -9.08
CA LEU A 24 -1.30 0.83 -7.93
C LEU A 24 -2.35 -0.20 -8.38
N PRO A 25 -2.23 -1.49 -8.01
CA PRO A 25 -3.28 -2.46 -8.26
C PRO A 25 -4.49 -2.13 -7.39
N VAL A 26 -5.43 -1.37 -7.97
CA VAL A 26 -6.69 -1.03 -7.33
C VAL A 26 -7.71 -2.11 -7.67
N ARG A 27 -8.43 -2.58 -6.66
CA ARG A 27 -9.60 -3.45 -6.86
C ARG A 27 -10.74 -2.60 -7.39
N GLU A 28 -10.99 -2.66 -8.69
CA GLU A 28 -11.94 -1.81 -9.40
C GLU A 28 -13.35 -1.86 -8.79
N TYR A 29 -13.82 -3.06 -8.39
CA TYR A 29 -15.12 -3.25 -7.72
C TYR A 29 -15.25 -2.55 -6.36
N LEU A 30 -14.13 -2.09 -5.79
CA LEU A 30 -14.13 -1.25 -4.59
C LEU A 30 -14.03 0.22 -4.94
N ALA A 31 -13.46 0.62 -6.09
CA ALA A 31 -13.10 1.99 -6.45
C ALA A 31 -14.27 2.91 -6.83
N HIS A 32 -15.45 2.69 -6.25
CA HIS A 32 -16.67 3.44 -6.57
C HIS A 32 -16.84 4.73 -5.76
N LYS A 33 -15.93 5.05 -4.83
CA LYS A 33 -15.96 6.25 -3.95
C LYS A 33 -17.26 6.41 -3.12
N LYS A 34 -18.01 5.33 -2.90
CA LYS A 34 -19.32 5.35 -2.21
C LYS A 34 -19.21 5.06 -0.70
N MET A 35 -18.10 4.51 -0.23
CA MET A 35 -17.96 4.13 1.17
C MET A 35 -17.53 5.34 2.02
N THR A 36 -18.00 5.41 3.26
CA THR A 36 -17.49 6.36 4.27
C THR A 36 -16.34 5.76 5.09
N ARG A 37 -16.32 4.42 5.21
CA ARG A 37 -15.26 3.68 5.89
C ARG A 37 -14.39 2.94 4.88
N THR A 38 -13.09 2.93 5.12
CA THR A 38 -12.16 2.21 4.25
C THR A 38 -12.24 0.70 4.51
N PRO A 39 -11.95 -0.15 3.50
CA PRO A 39 -11.89 -1.60 3.66
C PRO A 39 -10.73 -2.05 4.57
N CYS A 40 -9.72 -1.20 4.81
CA CYS A 40 -8.66 -1.46 5.76
C CYS A 40 -9.02 -1.01 7.20
N ASN A 41 -10.25 -0.56 7.43
CA ASN A 41 -10.77 -0.12 8.73
C ASN A 41 -10.06 1.12 9.30
N VAL A 42 -9.34 1.86 8.46
CA VAL A 42 -8.70 3.14 8.81
C VAL A 42 -9.65 4.29 8.45
N ASP A 43 -9.82 5.26 9.33
CA ASP A 43 -10.57 6.46 8.99
C ASP A 43 -9.65 7.50 8.33
N CYS A 44 -9.87 7.77 7.04
CA CYS A 44 -9.09 8.76 6.31
C CYS A 44 -9.24 10.18 6.90
N SER A 45 -10.39 10.51 7.51
CA SER A 45 -10.64 11.84 8.08
C SER A 45 -9.71 12.18 9.25
N THR A 46 -9.28 11.17 10.01
CA THR A 46 -8.38 11.32 11.16
C THR A 46 -6.91 10.99 10.84
N CYS A 47 -6.64 10.43 9.66
CA CYS A 47 -5.31 9.97 9.29
C CYS A 47 -4.31 11.12 9.04
N ASN A 48 -3.21 11.13 9.81
CA ASN A 48 -2.15 12.15 9.69
C ASN A 48 -1.54 12.21 8.27
N ARG A 49 -1.41 11.06 7.58
CA ARG A 49 -0.85 11.04 6.23
C ARG A 49 -1.79 11.65 5.19
N TYR A 50 -3.09 11.45 5.36
CA TYR A 50 -4.11 12.06 4.51
C TYR A 50 -4.16 13.57 4.72
N LYS A 51 -4.17 14.01 5.99
CA LYS A 51 -4.12 15.44 6.35
C LYS A 51 -2.84 16.15 5.88
N ALA A 52 -1.73 15.44 5.82
CA ALA A 52 -0.45 15.95 5.33
C ALA A 52 -0.28 15.81 3.80
N GLU A 53 -1.35 15.47 3.06
CA GLU A 53 -1.34 15.29 1.59
C GLU A 53 -0.33 14.24 1.08
N LYS A 54 0.13 13.33 1.94
CA LYS A 54 1.06 12.23 1.61
C LYS A 54 0.33 10.96 1.15
N CYS A 55 -0.99 11.00 1.09
CA CYS A 55 -1.86 9.88 0.71
C CYS A 55 -3.12 10.45 0.04
N VAL A 56 -3.50 9.89 -1.11
CA VAL A 56 -4.71 10.28 -1.86
C VAL A 56 -6.00 9.68 -1.31
N GLY A 57 -5.95 9.01 -0.16
CA GLY A 57 -7.09 8.31 0.43
C GLY A 57 -7.33 6.93 -0.19
N CYS A 58 -8.31 6.20 0.31
CA CYS A 58 -8.67 4.89 -0.23
C CYS A 58 -9.65 5.07 -1.40
N PRO A 59 -9.42 4.47 -2.59
CA PRO A 59 -10.31 4.59 -3.75
C PRO A 59 -11.74 4.08 -3.49
N ALA A 60 -11.93 3.29 -2.44
CA ALA A 60 -13.25 2.85 -2.02
C ALA A 60 -14.11 3.94 -1.36
N THR A 61 -13.47 4.96 -0.82
CA THR A 61 -14.14 5.98 -0.02
C THR A 61 -14.33 7.29 -0.75
N SER A 62 -15.31 8.08 -0.30
CA SER A 62 -15.51 9.47 -0.77
C SER A 62 -14.32 10.39 -0.49
N TYR A 63 -13.44 9.98 0.42
CA TYR A 63 -12.19 10.69 0.75
C TYR A 63 -11.08 10.52 -0.31
N TYR A 64 -11.31 9.74 -1.37
CA TYR A 64 -10.30 9.58 -2.42
C TYR A 64 -10.17 10.84 -3.29
N THR A 65 -9.00 11.45 -3.24
CA THR A 65 -8.67 12.68 -3.98
C THR A 65 -7.86 12.42 -5.26
N GLY A 66 -7.47 11.18 -5.52
CA GLY A 66 -6.74 10.82 -6.73
C GLY A 66 -7.62 10.79 -7.99
N ILE A 67 -6.94 10.76 -9.14
CA ILE A 67 -7.54 10.46 -10.44
C ILE A 67 -7.60 8.92 -10.56
N LEU A 68 -8.72 8.41 -11.08
CA LEU A 68 -8.89 7.00 -11.45
C LEU A 68 -8.83 6.88 -12.97
#